data_AF-A0A951AHF2-F1
#
_entry.id   AF-A0A951AHF2-F1
#
_cell.length_a   1.000
_cell.length_b   1.000
_cell.length_c   1.000
_cell.angle_alpha   90.00
_cell.angle_beta   90.00
_cell.angle_gamma   90.00
#
_symmetry.space_group_name_H-M   'P 1'
#
loop_
_entity.id
_entity.type
_entity.pdbx_description
1 polymer ?
#
loop_
_entity_poly.entity_id
_entity_poly.type
_entity_poly.pdbx_seq_one_letter_code
_entity_poly.pdbx_strand_id
1 'polypeptide(L)'
;LIQDNKQKSFSGIPVLDKLPYLGAAFRSTTYTRTRSELIVLMCPEVTLTNLDLMRFREKAEDHTHFGPEIDQGYCPDCPPEQMEEKQLDKQLPPPDLPFGKETTKAH
;
A
#
# COMPACT_ATOMS: atom_id res chain seq x y z
N LEU A 1 -3.93 15.39 8.46
CA LEU A 1 -4.31 16.77 8.09
C LEU A 1 -5.80 16.82 7.81
N ILE A 2 -6.57 17.62 8.57
CA ILE A 2 -7.96 17.92 8.25
C ILE A 2 -8.02 19.38 7.79
N GLN A 3 -8.52 19.63 6.58
CA GLN A 3 -8.57 20.95 5.96
C GLN A 3 -9.97 21.19 5.38
N ASP A 4 -10.64 22.28 5.76
CA ASP A 4 -11.93 22.72 5.18
C ASP A 4 -11.73 24.10 4.56
N ASN A 5 -11.96 24.23 3.26
CA ASN A 5 -11.89 25.48 2.51
C ASN A 5 -13.29 25.83 1.98
N LYS A 6 -13.77 27.02 2.34
CA LYS A 6 -15.06 27.57 1.89
C LYS A 6 -14.80 28.85 1.11
N GLN A 7 -15.10 28.82 -0.18
CA GLN A 7 -14.98 29.96 -1.07
C GLN A 7 -16.37 30.37 -1.57
N LYS A 8 -16.70 31.65 -1.40
CA LYS A 8 -17.94 32.25 -1.89
C LYS A 8 -17.57 33.46 -2.76
N SER A 9 -17.86 33.38 -4.04
CA SER A 9 -17.65 34.48 -4.99
C SER A 9 -18.96 34.94 -5.58
N PHE A 10 -19.10 36.24 -5.74
CA PHE A 10 -20.26 36.88 -6.35
C PHE A 10 -19.79 37.71 -7.54
N SER A 11 -20.51 37.61 -8.65
CA SER A 11 -20.29 38.41 -9.85
C SER A 11 -21.64 38.85 -10.39
N GLY A 12 -21.84 40.13 -10.67
CA GLY A 12 -23.16 40.65 -11.03
C GLY A 12 -23.12 42.10 -11.47
N ILE A 13 -24.27 42.60 -11.92
CA ILE A 13 -24.40 43.99 -12.34
C ILE A 13 -24.38 44.89 -11.09
N PRO A 14 -23.45 45.86 -11.00
CA PRO A 14 -23.40 46.77 -9.85
C PRO A 14 -24.74 47.50 -9.68
N VAL A 15 -25.10 47.81 -8.41
CA VAL A 15 -26.40 48.36 -8.00
C VAL A 15 -27.57 47.36 -8.02
N LEU A 16 -27.81 46.68 -9.14
CA LEU A 16 -28.95 45.73 -9.29
C LEU A 16 -28.77 44.44 -8.47
N ASP A 17 -27.54 43.93 -8.39
CA ASP A 17 -27.19 42.75 -7.58
C ASP A 17 -27.53 42.95 -6.08
N LYS A 18 -27.43 44.17 -5.56
CA LYS A 18 -27.61 44.46 -4.12
C LYS A 18 -29.06 44.63 -3.69
N LEU A 19 -30.03 44.67 -4.63
CA LEU A 19 -31.44 44.84 -4.30
C LEU A 19 -31.94 43.66 -3.44
N PRO A 20 -32.64 43.94 -2.32
CA PRO A 20 -33.32 42.88 -1.57
C PRO A 20 -34.37 42.24 -2.47
N TYR A 21 -34.55 40.91 -2.36
CA TYR A 21 -35.46 40.07 -3.15
C TYR A 21 -35.12 39.91 -4.64
N LEU A 22 -34.83 40.99 -5.38
CA LEU A 22 -34.60 40.95 -6.83
C LEU A 22 -33.14 40.76 -7.23
N GLY A 23 -32.19 41.07 -6.33
CA GLY A 23 -30.77 41.04 -6.62
C GLY A 23 -30.18 39.66 -6.92
N ALA A 24 -30.91 38.58 -6.60
CA ALA A 24 -30.52 37.22 -6.97
C ALA A 24 -30.60 36.99 -8.49
N ALA A 25 -31.49 37.68 -9.21
CA ALA A 25 -31.64 37.54 -10.65
C ALA A 25 -30.51 38.21 -11.46
N PHE A 26 -29.82 39.17 -10.86
CA PHE A 26 -28.76 39.97 -11.50
C PHE A 26 -27.35 39.60 -11.04
N ARG A 27 -27.23 38.54 -10.22
CA ARG A 27 -25.96 38.04 -9.70
C ARG A 27 -25.77 36.57 -10.01
N SER A 28 -24.54 36.21 -10.31
CA SER A 28 -24.02 34.84 -10.29
C SER A 28 -23.30 34.61 -8.97
N THR A 29 -23.67 33.56 -8.25
CA THR A 29 -23.03 33.15 -7.00
C THR A 29 -22.36 31.81 -7.21
N THR A 30 -21.06 31.72 -6.99
CA THR A 30 -20.32 30.45 -6.99
C THR A 30 -19.96 30.09 -5.56
N TYR A 31 -20.36 28.88 -5.16
CA TYR A 31 -20.06 28.32 -3.85
C TYR A 31 -19.19 27.08 -4.03
N THR A 32 -17.98 27.12 -3.49
CA THR A 32 -17.02 26.02 -3.54
C THR A 32 -16.67 25.61 -2.12
N ARG A 33 -16.80 24.32 -1.83
CA ARG A 33 -16.43 23.72 -0.54
C ARG A 33 -15.50 22.54 -0.77
N THR A 34 -14.34 22.56 -0.13
CA THR A 34 -13.33 21.50 -0.25
C THR A 34 -12.96 21.00 1.15
N ARG A 35 -13.12 19.70 1.41
CA ARG A 35 -12.74 19.05 2.68
C ARG A 35 -11.71 17.96 2.40
N SER A 36 -10.57 18.01 3.08
CA SER A 36 -9.47 17.05 2.94
C SER A 36 -9.15 16.45 4.30
N GLU A 37 -9.12 15.11 4.41
CA GLU A 37 -8.79 14.39 5.64
C GLU A 37 -7.65 13.40 5.38
N LEU A 38 -6.62 13.45 6.21
CA LEU A 38 -5.44 12.60 6.13
C LEU A 38 -5.10 12.08 7.52
N ILE A 39 -5.04 10.76 7.65
CA ILE A 39 -4.61 10.06 8.87
C ILE A 39 -3.33 9.29 8.52
N VAL A 40 -2.27 9.47 9.31
CA VAL A 40 -1.00 8.76 9.14
C VAL A 40 -0.81 7.90 10.38
N LEU A 41 -0.77 6.58 10.21
CA LEU A 41 -0.56 5.60 11.26
C LEU A 41 0.82 4.97 11.07
N MET A 42 1.60 4.89 12.14
CA MET A 42 2.94 4.29 12.13
C MET A 42 3.13 3.45 13.39
N CYS A 43 3.60 2.21 13.21
CA CYS A 43 3.96 1.28 14.28
C CYS A 43 5.43 0.89 14.10
N PRO A 44 6.37 1.54 14.81
CA PRO A 44 7.78 1.17 14.72
C PRO A 44 8.07 -0.10 15.52
N GLU A 45 8.87 -1.00 14.96
CA GLU A 45 9.44 -2.15 15.65
C GLU A 45 10.98 -2.06 15.61
N VAL A 46 11.65 -2.43 16.71
CA VAL A 46 13.12 -2.36 16.85
C VAL A 46 13.65 -3.73 17.26
N THR A 47 14.69 -4.20 16.58
CA THR A 47 15.38 -5.47 16.84
C THR A 47 16.81 -5.18 17.32
N LEU A 48 17.22 -5.80 18.43
CA LEU A 48 18.56 -5.60 19.02
C LEU A 48 19.54 -6.71 18.66
N THR A 49 19.02 -7.89 18.29
CA THR A 49 19.82 -9.07 17.99
C THR A 49 19.52 -9.60 16.59
N ASN A 50 20.47 -10.33 16.00
CA ASN A 50 20.27 -10.98 14.71
C ASN A 50 19.12 -12.01 14.73
N LEU A 51 18.85 -12.64 15.88
CA LEU A 51 17.73 -13.58 16.03
C LEU A 51 16.39 -12.85 15.85
N ASP A 52 16.25 -11.67 16.47
CA ASP A 52 15.00 -10.90 16.40
C ASP A 52 14.73 -10.37 14.99
N LEU A 53 15.79 -10.03 14.24
CA LEU A 53 15.69 -9.70 12.81
C LEU A 53 15.14 -10.88 11.99
N MET A 54 15.63 -12.09 12.24
CA MET A 54 15.16 -13.28 11.52
C MET A 54 13.71 -13.62 11.85
N ARG A 55 13.30 -13.54 13.12
CA ARG A 55 11.89 -13.75 13.51
C ARG A 55 10.95 -12.71 12.92
N PHE A 56 11.38 -11.44 12.87
CA PHE A 56 10.60 -10.38 12.23
C PHE A 56 10.40 -10.66 10.75
N ARG A 57 11.46 -11.12 10.07
CA ARG A 57 11.42 -11.51 8.66
C ARG A 57 10.46 -12.68 8.43
N GLU A 58 10.56 -13.74 9.22
CA GLU A 58 9.68 -14.91 9.11
C GLU A 58 8.20 -14.52 9.27
N LYS A 59 7.88 -13.75 10.32
CA LYS A 59 6.53 -13.23 10.56
C LYS A 59 6.03 -12.32 9.43
N ALA A 60 6.91 -11.53 8.81
CA ALA A 60 6.56 -10.69 7.67
C ALA A 60 6.35 -11.51 6.39
N GLU A 61 7.19 -12.52 6.15
CA GLU A 61 7.06 -13.45 5.02
C GLU A 61 5.72 -14.22 5.11
N ASP A 62 5.34 -14.74 6.28
CA ASP A 62 4.04 -15.40 6.50
C ASP A 62 2.83 -14.52 6.12
N HIS A 63 2.95 -13.20 6.29
CA HIS A 63 1.88 -12.25 6.04
C HIS A 63 1.92 -11.62 4.63
N THR A 64 3.05 -11.72 3.92
CA THR A 64 3.27 -11.06 2.62
C THR A 64 3.53 -12.03 1.47
N HIS A 65 3.72 -13.31 1.78
CA HIS A 65 3.86 -14.34 0.77
C HIS A 65 2.47 -14.70 0.22
N PHE A 66 2.07 -13.99 -0.82
CA PHE A 66 1.10 -14.56 -1.73
C PHE A 66 1.73 -15.79 -2.38
N GLY A 67 1.18 -16.96 -2.14
CA GLY A 67 1.70 -18.22 -2.66
C GLY A 67 1.86 -18.19 -4.19
N PRO A 68 2.67 -19.11 -4.75
CA PRO A 68 2.80 -19.30 -6.20
C PRO A 68 1.47 -19.59 -6.91
N GLU A 69 0.39 -19.77 -6.16
CA GLU A 69 -0.99 -19.92 -6.64
C GLU A 69 -1.52 -18.70 -7.40
N ILE A 70 -0.98 -17.48 -7.19
CA ILE A 70 -1.40 -16.28 -7.95
C ILE A 70 -0.50 -15.93 -9.15
N ASP A 71 0.68 -16.55 -9.28
CA ASP A 71 1.60 -16.33 -10.41
C ASP A 71 1.47 -17.39 -11.52
N GLN A 72 0.55 -18.34 -11.36
CA GLN A 72 0.26 -19.38 -12.36
C GLN A 72 -0.79 -18.94 -13.40
N GLY A 73 -1.20 -17.67 -13.38
CA GLY A 73 -2.22 -17.12 -14.26
C GLY A 73 -1.68 -16.29 -15.42
N TYR A 74 -1.24 -16.96 -16.49
CA TYR A 74 -1.19 -16.44 -17.87
C TYR A 74 -0.09 -15.42 -18.21
N CYS A 75 1.14 -15.90 -18.45
CA CYS A 75 2.06 -15.22 -19.36
C CYS A 75 1.94 -15.88 -20.75
N PRO A 76 1.38 -15.21 -21.77
CA PRO A 76 1.14 -15.82 -23.08
C PRO A 76 2.41 -16.02 -23.93
N ASP A 77 3.59 -15.56 -23.49
CA ASP A 77 4.84 -15.61 -24.27
C ASP A 77 6.05 -16.18 -23.51
N CYS A 78 5.85 -17.02 -22.49
CA CYS A 78 6.96 -17.77 -21.92
C CYS A 78 7.25 -19.00 -22.80
N PRO A 79 8.49 -19.18 -23.29
CA PRO A 79 8.84 -20.34 -24.11
C PRO A 79 8.61 -21.63 -23.31
N PRO A 80 8.13 -22.72 -23.95
CA PRO A 80 7.97 -23.99 -23.27
C PRO A 80 9.36 -24.54 -22.96
N GLU A 81 9.85 -24.31 -21.75
CA GLU A 81 10.95 -25.10 -21.23
C GLU A 81 10.46 -26.53 -21.12
N GLN A 82 11.17 -27.38 -21.85
CA GLN A 82 10.93 -28.79 -21.95
C GLN A 82 10.81 -29.40 -20.55
N MET A 83 9.98 -30.42 -20.47
CA MET A 83 9.81 -31.29 -19.33
C MET A 83 11.18 -31.80 -18.85
N GLU A 84 11.80 -31.14 -17.88
CA GLU A 84 12.96 -31.66 -17.15
C GLU A 84 12.80 -31.31 -15.67
N GLU A 85 12.12 -32.21 -14.96
CA GLU A 85 12.62 -32.82 -13.71
C GLU A 85 13.19 -31.92 -12.59
N LYS A 86 12.87 -30.62 -12.53
CA LYS A 86 13.37 -29.69 -11.49
C LYS A 86 12.30 -29.01 -10.65
N GLN A 87 11.08 -29.55 -10.64
CA GLN A 87 10.06 -29.13 -9.67
C GLN A 87 10.30 -29.65 -8.24
N LEU A 88 11.35 -30.46 -8.00
CA LEU A 88 11.72 -30.91 -6.65
C LEU A 88 12.61 -29.90 -5.89
N ASP A 89 13.22 -28.93 -6.59
CA ASP A 89 14.32 -28.12 -6.03
C ASP A 89 14.02 -26.62 -5.89
N LYS A 90 12.76 -26.18 -6.09
CA LYS A 90 12.37 -24.78 -5.85
C LYS A 90 11.75 -24.55 -4.47
N GLN A 91 12.02 -25.46 -3.53
CA GLN A 91 12.01 -25.11 -2.13
C GLN A 91 13.30 -24.33 -1.90
N LEU A 92 13.18 -23.00 -1.73
CA LEU A 92 14.34 -22.16 -1.42
C LEU A 92 15.14 -22.86 -0.31
N PRO A 93 16.47 -23.03 -0.49
CA PRO A 93 17.27 -23.66 0.56
C PRO A 93 17.02 -22.88 1.86
N PRO A 94 16.81 -23.58 2.98
CA PRO A 94 16.63 -22.91 4.25
C PRO A 94 17.81 -21.94 4.44
N PRO A 95 17.56 -20.68 4.81
CA PRO A 95 18.61 -19.69 4.93
C PRO A 95 19.72 -20.24 5.84
N ASP A 96 20.95 -20.20 5.37
CA ASP A 96 22.10 -20.72 6.11
C ASP A 96 22.21 -20.01 7.46
N LEU A 97 21.79 -20.72 8.51
CA LEU A 97 21.95 -20.30 9.88
C LEU A 97 23.39 -20.61 10.32
N PRO A 98 24.14 -19.65 10.90
CA PRO A 98 25.56 -19.83 11.23
C PRO A 98 25.85 -20.82 12.38
N PHE A 99 24.93 -21.70 12.77
CA PHE A 99 25.10 -22.59 13.92
C PHE A 99 24.55 -24.02 13.70
N GLY A 100 25.47 -24.95 13.42
CA GLY A 100 25.49 -26.28 14.05
C GLY A 100 24.80 -27.45 13.33
N LYS A 101 25.49 -28.10 12.38
CA LYS A 101 25.30 -29.54 12.10
C LYS A 101 26.48 -30.32 12.69
N GLU A 102 26.41 -30.62 13.99
CA GLU A 102 27.28 -31.61 14.62
C GLU A 102 26.55 -32.96 14.61
N THR A 103 26.91 -33.83 13.67
CA THR A 103 26.39 -35.20 13.61
C THR A 103 27.18 -36.10 14.56
N THR A 104 26.68 -36.36 15.77
CA THR A 104 27.18 -37.48 16.57
C THR A 104 26.49 -38.77 16.14
N LYS A 105 27.21 -39.57 15.35
CA LYS A 105 26.88 -40.97 15.07
C LYS A 105 27.07 -41.80 16.34
N ALA A 106 26.09 -42.67 16.59
CA ALA A 106 26.19 -43.76 17.56
C ALA A 106 27.29 -44.74 17.15
N HIS A 107 28.14 -45.12 18.11
CA HIS A 107 28.76 -46.44 18.18
C HIS A 107 29.17 -46.78 19.61
#